data_AF-A0A954NV80-F1
#
_entry.id   AF-A0A954NV80-F1
#
_cell.length_a   1.000
_cell.length_b   1.000
_cell.length_c   1.000
_cell.angle_alpha   90.00
_cell.angle_beta   90.00
_cell.angle_gamma   90.00
#
_symmetry.space_group_name_H-M   'P 1'
#
loop_
_entity.id
_entity.type
_entity.pdbx_description
1 polymer ?
#
loop_
_entity_poly.entity_id
_entity_poly.type
_entity_poly.pdbx_seq_one_letter_code
_entity_poly.pdbx_strand_id
1 'polypeptide(L)' 'MTARISPLSDIAPGARIGDDVTIGPFCVVGPDVTLGDGCRLDSHVSITGRTTIGCNNRFWPGCVIGGEPQDKSYHDGDTT' A
#
# COMPACT_ATOMS: atom_id res chain seq x y z
N MET A 1 9.04 -15.10 -7.64
CA MET A 1 8.39 -15.86 -6.53
C MET A 1 7.06 -15.18 -6.21
N THR A 2 6.00 -15.89 -5.84
CA THR A 2 4.63 -15.32 -5.76
C THR A 2 4.33 -14.58 -4.46
N ALA A 3 3.66 -13.42 -4.54
CA ALA A 3 3.13 -12.71 -3.39
C ALA A 3 2.11 -13.54 -2.58
N ARG A 4 2.05 -13.30 -1.26
CA ARG A 4 1.13 -13.92 -0.30
C ARG A 4 0.14 -12.88 0.20
N ILE A 5 -1.05 -12.87 -0.39
CA ILE A 5 -2.09 -11.86 -0.10
C ILE A 5 -3.25 -12.55 0.59
N SER A 6 -3.67 -12.03 1.74
CA SER A 6 -4.87 -12.51 2.43
C SER A 6 -6.11 -12.25 1.56
N PRO A 7 -7.04 -13.22 1.45
CA PRO A 7 -8.30 -13.02 0.73
C PRO A 7 -9.25 -12.02 1.42
N LEU A 8 -8.92 -11.59 2.65
CA LEU A 8 -9.67 -10.60 3.41
C LEU A 8 -9.17 -9.16 3.20
N SER A 9 -8.21 -8.97 2.29
CA SER A 9 -7.64 -7.64 1.99
C SER A 9 -8.18 -7.12 0.66
N ASP A 10 -8.34 -5.81 0.58
CA ASP A 10 -8.80 -5.13 -0.61
C ASP A 10 -7.60 -4.57 -1.38
N ILE A 11 -7.30 -5.18 -2.52
CA ILE A 11 -6.20 -4.81 -3.39
C ILE A 11 -6.77 -4.33 -4.71
N ALA A 12 -6.64 -3.04 -4.99
CA ALA A 12 -7.16 -2.46 -6.21
C ALA A 12 -6.47 -3.08 -7.45
N PRO A 13 -7.18 -3.31 -8.58
CA PRO A 13 -6.61 -3.94 -9.77
C PRO A 13 -5.38 -3.23 -10.38
N GLY A 14 -5.19 -1.93 -10.10
CA GLY A 14 -4.03 -1.16 -10.58
C GLY A 14 -2.76 -1.35 -9.75
N ALA A 15 -2.87 -1.88 -8.53
CA ALA A 15 -1.74 -1.99 -7.61
C ALA A 15 -0.63 -2.88 -8.18
N ARG A 16 0.62 -2.44 -8.08
CA ARG A 16 1.79 -3.18 -8.53
C ARG A 16 2.48 -3.82 -7.34
N ILE A 17 2.44 -5.15 -7.29
CA ILE A 17 2.95 -5.93 -6.17
C ILE A 17 4.21 -6.67 -6.62
N GLY A 18 5.34 -6.40 -5.96
CA GLY A 18 6.60 -7.09 -6.18
C GLY A 18 6.60 -8.55 -5.74
N ASP A 19 7.74 -9.20 -5.95
CA ASP A 19 7.95 -10.60 -5.59
C ASP A 19 8.05 -10.76 -4.06
N ASP A 20 7.61 -11.91 -3.54
CA ASP A 20 7.68 -12.26 -2.12
C ASP A 20 7.01 -11.29 -1.13
N VAL A 21 6.15 -10.39 -1.62
CA VAL A 21 5.36 -9.48 -0.78
C VAL A 21 4.35 -10.28 0.05
N THR A 22 4.19 -9.92 1.32
CA THR A 22 3.18 -10.49 2.23
C THR A 22 2.19 -9.41 2.66
N ILE A 23 0.90 -9.63 2.42
CA ILE A 23 -0.17 -8.71 2.81
C ILE A 23 -1.14 -9.44 3.75
N GLY A 24 -1.14 -9.04 5.02
CA GLY A 24 -2.05 -9.53 6.06
C GLY A 24 -3.50 -9.12 5.82
N PRO A 25 -4.46 -9.65 6.58
CA PRO A 25 -5.89 -9.40 6.38
C PRO A 25 -6.29 -7.94 6.64
N PHE A 26 -7.37 -7.50 5.99
CA PHE A 26 -7.94 -6.17 6.14
C PHE A 26 -6.99 -5.02 5.79
N CYS A 27 -5.99 -5.29 4.94
CA CYS A 27 -5.21 -4.23 4.34
C CYS A 27 -5.98 -3.61 3.18
N VAL A 28 -5.70 -2.33 2.90
CA VAL A 28 -6.19 -1.62 1.73
C VAL A 28 -5.00 -1.15 0.92
N VAL A 29 -4.93 -1.52 -0.36
CA VAL A 29 -3.87 -1.08 -1.29
C VAL A 29 -4.52 -0.44 -2.52
N GLY A 30 -4.28 0.87 -2.68
CA GLY A 30 -4.86 1.68 -3.75
C GLY A 30 -4.32 1.37 -5.16
N PRO A 31 -5.01 1.85 -6.21
CA PRO A 31 -4.74 1.50 -7.60
C PRO A 31 -3.39 2.02 -8.13
N ASP A 32 -2.84 3.07 -7.54
CA ASP A 32 -1.57 3.66 -7.98
C ASP A 32 -0.40 3.33 -7.04
N VAL A 33 -0.59 2.36 -6.16
CA VAL A 33 0.44 1.90 -5.22
C VAL A 33 1.38 0.91 -5.88
N THR A 34 2.68 1.10 -5.64
CA THR A 34 3.73 0.13 -5.99
C THR A 34 4.44 -0.34 -4.72
N LEU A 35 4.43 -1.65 -4.48
CA LEU A 35 5.17 -2.30 -3.40
C LEU A 35 6.37 -3.05 -3.96
N GLY A 36 7.57 -2.69 -3.52
CA GLY A 36 8.80 -3.41 -3.85
C GLY A 36 8.88 -4.80 -3.22
N ASP A 37 9.83 -5.60 -3.71
CA ASP A 37 9.99 -7.00 -3.33
C ASP A 37 10.20 -7.20 -1.82
N GLY A 38 9.69 -8.31 -1.29
CA GLY A 38 9.86 -8.69 0.12
C GLY A 38 9.15 -7.77 1.12
N CYS A 39 8.33 -6.82 0.67
CA CYS A 39 7.54 -5.98 1.56
C CYS A 39 6.53 -6.78 2.38
N ARG A 40 6.27 -6.31 3.59
CA ARG A 40 5.28 -6.91 4.50
C ARG A 40 4.32 -5.87 5.04
N LEU A 41 3.04 -6.06 4.76
CA LEU A 41 1.95 -5.35 5.41
C LEU A 41 1.34 -6.28 6.46
N ASP A 42 1.44 -5.94 7.73
CA ASP A 42 0.64 -6.60 8.77
C ASP A 42 -0.83 -6.13 8.68
N SER A 43 -1.74 -6.71 9.46
CA SER A 43 -3.18 -6.45 9.30
C SER A 43 -3.56 -4.98 9.48
N HIS A 44 -4.61 -4.52 8.79
CA HIS A 44 -5.12 -3.14 8.90
C HIS A 44 -4.10 -2.06 8.50
N VAL A 45 -3.23 -2.33 7.53
CA VAL A 45 -2.41 -1.29 6.88
C VAL A 45 -3.15 -0.74 5.67
N SER A 46 -3.18 0.59 5.55
CA SER A 46 -3.74 1.29 4.39
C SER A 46 -2.63 2.02 3.64
N ILE A 47 -2.45 1.70 2.36
CA ILE A 47 -1.54 2.42 1.46
C ILE A 47 -2.37 2.92 0.28
N THR A 48 -2.39 4.23 0.08
CA THR A 48 -3.27 4.91 -0.87
C THR A 48 -2.50 5.93 -1.71
N GLY A 49 -3.22 6.65 -2.59
CA GLY A 49 -2.63 7.65 -3.48
C GLY A 49 -1.60 7.06 -4.45
N ARG A 50 -0.80 7.94 -5.05
CA ARG A 50 0.42 7.53 -5.76
C ARG A 50 1.51 7.31 -4.74
N THR A 51 1.73 6.06 -4.35
CA THR A 51 2.73 5.71 -3.35
C THR A 51 3.66 4.64 -3.91
N THR A 52 4.97 4.91 -3.89
CA THR A 52 5.99 3.92 -4.21
C THR A 52 6.78 3.54 -2.95
N ILE A 53 6.73 2.27 -2.59
CA ILE A 53 7.48 1.69 -1.49
C ILE A 53 8.63 0.84 -2.06
N GLY A 54 9.85 1.05 -1.57
CA GLY A 54 11.02 0.24 -1.93
C GLY A 54 10.94 -1.20 -1.40
N CYS A 55 12.00 -1.99 -1.54
CA CYS A 55 12.02 -3.39 -1.10
C CYS A 55 12.22 -3.56 0.41
N ASN A 56 11.82 -4.73 0.93
CA ASN A 56 12.08 -5.21 2.30
C ASN A 56 11.58 -4.29 3.43
N ASN A 57 10.54 -3.50 3.16
CA ASN A 57 9.88 -2.68 4.19
C ASN A 57 8.82 -3.48 4.94
N ARG A 58 8.63 -3.18 6.23
CA ARG A 58 7.53 -3.72 7.03
C ARG A 58 6.68 -2.61 7.62
N PHE A 59 5.38 -2.70 7.41
CA PHE A 59 4.37 -1.80 7.98
C PHE A 59 3.53 -2.56 9.00
N TRP A 60 3.35 -1.95 10.17
CA TRP A 60 2.64 -2.53 11.30
C TRP A 60 1.18 -2.09 11.31
N PRO A 61 0.31 -2.77 12.08
CA PRO A 61 -1.12 -2.47 12.08
C PRO A 61 -1.46 -1.01 12.36
N GLY A 62 -2.40 -0.45 11.59
CA GLY A 62 -2.86 0.92 11.72
C GLY A 62 -2.01 1.96 10.97
N CYS A 63 -0.94 1.57 10.28
CA CYS A 63 -0.23 2.48 9.39
C CYS A 63 -1.14 2.97 8.24
N VAL A 64 -1.14 4.28 8.01
CA VAL A 64 -1.80 4.92 6.87
C VAL A 64 -0.74 5.70 6.10
N ILE A 65 -0.49 5.30 4.85
CA ILE A 65 0.57 5.86 3.99
C ILE A 65 -0.06 6.37 2.70
N GLY A 66 0.32 7.57 2.25
CA GLY A 66 -0.20 8.16 1.02
C GLY A 66 -1.64 8.67 1.12
N GLY A 67 -2.09 8.99 2.34
CA GLY A 67 -3.34 9.72 2.55
C GLY A 67 -3.20 11.17 2.08
N GLU A 68 -4.33 11.83 1.82
CA GLU A 68 -4.36 13.22 1.39
C GLU A 68 -3.70 14.15 2.42
N PRO A 69 -2.94 15.17 1.96
CA PRO A 69 -2.40 16.19 2.84
C PRO A 69 -3.49 16.91 3.64
N GLN A 70 -3.22 17.18 4.92
CA GLN A 70 -4.13 17.95 5.80
C GLN A 70 -3.95 19.47 5.66
N ASP A 71 -3.33 19.91 4.57
CA ASP A 71 -3.15 21.33 4.25
C ASP A 71 -4.42 21.87 3.59
N LYS A 72 -4.92 23.03 4.04
CA LYS A 72 -6.15 23.64 3.50
C LYS A 72 -5.98 24.17 2.08
N SER A 73 -4.75 24.44 1.66
CA SER A 73 -4.41 24.85 0.30
C SER A 73 -4.24 23.66 -0.65
N TYR A 74 -4.31 22.44 -0.13
CA TYR A 74 -4.32 21.25 -0.97
C TYR A 74 -5.61 21.23 -1.78
N HIS A 75 -5.43 21.18 -3.10
CA HIS A 75 -6.48 20.93 -4.06
C HIS A 75 -6.07 19.66 -4.80
N ASP A 76 -7.03 18.76 -5.00
CA ASP A 76 -6.84 17.49 -5.69
C ASP A 76 -5.93 17.66 -6.91
N GLY A 77 -4.81 16.92 -6.92
CA GLY A 77 -3.74 17.18 -7.88
C GLY A 77 -2.66 16.11 -7.88
N ASP A 78 -1.76 16.22 -8.86
CA ASP A 78 -0.76 15.20 -9.17
C ASP A 78 0.38 15.10 -8.11
N THR A 79 0.07 14.72 -6.87
CA THR A 79 1.06 14.43 -5.82
C THR A 79 1.64 13.02 -5.96
N THR A 80 2.97 12.93 -6.05
CA THR A 80 3.77 11.70 -6.20
C THR A 80 4.23 11.19 -4.84
#